data_AF-A0A2V5ZYC1-F1
#
_entry.id   AF-A0A2V5ZYC1-F1
#
_cell.length_a   1.000
_cell.length_b   1.000
_cell.length_c   1.000
_cell.angle_alpha   90.00
_cell.angle_beta   90.00
_cell.angle_gamma   90.00
#
_symmetry.space_group_name_H-M   'P 1'
#
loop_
_entity.id
_entity.type
_entity.pdbx_description
1 polymer ?
#
loop_
_entity_poly.entity_id
_entity_poly.type
_entity_poly.pdbx_seq_one_letter_code
_entity_poly.pdbx_strand_id
1 'polypeptide(L)'
;MTRDDFDYALENTRVILAPEGQIATFGSTSFNFYLISELMDRVNQVRIRNGKIQAERPQIVTPEHYCRLLLEGFGDKAERYVDQLREHARNIAVLRYGFQFRKTDLNEQTLSDSIDTVINRTRRQVENKNEPLSAIIQGVDD
;
A
#
# COMPACT_ATOMS: atom_id res chain seq x y z
N MET A 1 17.16 5.90 -6.83
CA MET A 1 16.02 6.69 -7.30
C MET A 1 16.39 8.15 -7.43
N THR A 2 16.93 8.47 -8.59
CA THR A 2 16.94 9.82 -9.15
C THR A 2 15.53 10.18 -9.64
N ARG A 3 15.32 11.44 -10.03
CA ARG A 3 14.05 11.88 -10.63
C ARG A 3 13.76 11.13 -11.92
N ASP A 4 14.80 10.89 -12.71
CA ASP A 4 14.70 10.20 -14.00
C ASP A 4 14.29 8.73 -13.83
N ASP A 5 14.81 8.04 -12.80
CA ASP A 5 14.39 6.65 -12.47
C ASP A 5 12.89 6.60 -12.14
N PHE A 6 12.40 7.60 -11.42
CA PHE A 6 11.00 7.71 -11.03
C PHE A 6 10.08 7.96 -12.23
N ASP A 7 10.45 8.90 -13.09
CA ASP A 7 9.70 9.23 -14.31
C ASP A 7 9.68 8.02 -15.26
N TYR A 8 10.82 7.33 -15.39
CA TYR A 8 10.91 6.08 -16.17
C TYR A 8 10.00 4.98 -15.62
N ALA A 9 10.02 4.74 -14.31
CA ALA A 9 9.15 3.75 -13.69
C ALA A 9 7.67 4.10 -13.86
N LEU A 10 7.33 5.39 -13.79
CA LEU A 10 5.96 5.87 -13.98
C LEU A 10 5.47 5.62 -15.41
N GLU A 11 6.28 5.93 -16.43
CA GLU A 11 5.94 5.75 -17.83
C GLU A 11 5.86 4.27 -18.26
N ASN A 12 6.67 3.41 -17.61
CA ASN A 12 6.79 1.99 -17.97
C ASN A 12 5.97 1.06 -17.06
N THR A 13 5.24 1.60 -16.07
CA THR A 13 4.33 0.81 -15.24
C THR A 13 2.94 0.77 -15.85
N ARG A 14 2.38 -0.43 -15.99
CA ARG A 14 1.05 -0.66 -16.58
C ARG A 14 0.20 -1.54 -15.67
N VAL A 15 -1.07 -1.16 -15.50
CA VAL A 15 -2.05 -1.97 -14.79
C VAL A 15 -2.62 -3.00 -15.76
N ILE A 16 -2.38 -4.28 -15.49
CA ILE A 16 -2.83 -5.40 -16.32
C ILE A 16 -4.20 -5.91 -15.87
N LEU A 17 -4.44 -5.90 -14.57
CA LEU A 17 -5.71 -6.23 -13.95
C LEU A 17 -5.95 -5.28 -12.78
N ALA A 18 -7.06 -4.55 -12.83
CA ALA A 18 -7.53 -3.75 -11.71
C ALA A 18 -8.45 -4.59 -10.81
N PRO A 19 -8.47 -4.36 -9.49
CA PRO A 19 -9.44 -5.01 -8.61
C PRO A 19 -10.86 -4.59 -8.99
N GLU A 20 -11.82 -5.51 -8.86
CA GLU A 20 -13.22 -5.28 -9.23
C GLU A 20 -13.94 -4.32 -8.27
N GLY A 21 -13.42 -4.17 -7.05
CA GLY A 21 -13.96 -3.32 -6.00
C GLY A 21 -13.14 -2.05 -5.76
N GLN A 22 -13.83 -0.95 -5.42
CA GLN A 22 -13.19 0.26 -4.95
C GLN A 22 -12.69 0.08 -3.50
N ILE A 23 -11.60 0.78 -3.15
CA ILE A 23 -11.12 0.82 -1.77
C ILE A 23 -12.20 1.47 -0.90
N ALA A 24 -12.64 0.77 0.14
CA ALA A 24 -13.67 1.29 1.03
C ALA A 24 -13.20 2.57 1.71
N THR A 25 -14.02 3.61 1.64
CA THR A 25 -13.74 4.93 2.25
C THR A 25 -13.82 4.93 3.77
N PHE A 26 -14.61 4.02 4.36
CA PHE A 26 -14.86 3.97 5.82
C PHE A 26 -14.52 2.62 6.46
N GLY A 27 -14.01 1.66 5.68
CA GLY A 27 -13.70 0.31 6.13
C GLY A 27 -12.24 -0.05 5.87
N SER A 28 -11.71 -1.03 6.63
CA SER A 28 -10.43 -1.62 6.29
C SER A 28 -10.59 -2.44 5.02
N THR A 29 -9.86 -2.10 3.96
CA THR A 29 -9.85 -2.89 2.72
C THR A 29 -8.52 -3.59 2.62
N SER A 30 -8.55 -4.85 2.19
CA SER A 30 -7.33 -5.54 1.85
C SER A 30 -7.43 -6.15 0.48
N PHE A 31 -6.38 -5.96 -0.31
CA PHE A 31 -6.28 -6.46 -1.67
C PHE A 31 -4.95 -7.17 -1.88
N ASN A 32 -4.96 -8.19 -2.72
CA ASN A 32 -3.75 -8.87 -3.15
C ASN A 32 -3.13 -8.08 -4.29
N PHE A 33 -1.80 -8.00 -4.32
CA PHE A 33 -1.09 -7.43 -5.45
C PHE A 33 -0.12 -8.44 -6.03
N TYR A 34 0.08 -8.34 -7.34
CA TYR A 34 1.06 -9.10 -8.11
C TYR A 34 1.81 -8.11 -8.99
N LEU A 35 3.05 -7.79 -8.61
CA LEU A 35 3.96 -6.98 -9.41
C LEU A 35 4.84 -7.90 -10.24
N ILE A 36 4.78 -7.75 -11.56
CA ILE A 36 5.53 -8.55 -12.53
C ILE A 36 6.54 -7.60 -13.19
N SER A 37 7.83 -7.95 -13.13
CA SER A 37 8.90 -7.17 -13.75
C SER A 37 9.91 -8.08 -14.43
N GLU A 38 10.44 -7.65 -15.58
CA GLU A 38 11.58 -8.32 -16.20
C GLU A 38 12.86 -7.93 -15.48
N LEU A 39 13.77 -8.89 -15.31
CA LEU A 39 15.09 -8.64 -14.75
C LEU A 39 15.96 -7.99 -15.83
N MET A 40 16.48 -6.80 -15.57
CA MET A 40 17.32 -6.06 -16.52
C MET A 40 18.60 -6.83 -16.90
N ASP A 41 19.14 -7.61 -15.97
CA ASP A 41 20.41 -8.33 -16.16
C ASP A 41 20.27 -9.64 -16.95
N ARG A 42 19.05 -10.17 -17.13
CA ARG A 42 18.84 -11.52 -17.68
C ARG A 42 17.61 -11.60 -18.58
N VAL A 43 17.85 -11.98 -19.83
CA VAL A 43 16.80 -12.23 -20.84
C VAL A 43 15.91 -13.39 -20.40
N ASN A 44 14.59 -13.25 -20.60
CA ASN A 44 13.57 -14.26 -20.25
C ASN A 44 13.55 -14.64 -18.77
N GLN A 45 13.98 -13.75 -17.87
CA GLN A 45 13.74 -13.92 -16.44
C GLN A 45 12.77 -12.86 -15.96
N VAL A 46 11.66 -13.34 -15.39
CA VAL A 46 10.57 -12.50 -14.89
C VAL A 46 10.47 -12.72 -13.39
N ARG A 47 10.53 -11.63 -12.64
CA ARG A 47 10.32 -11.61 -11.20
C ARG A 47 8.85 -11.28 -10.93
N ILE A 48 8.23 -12.06 -10.04
CA ILE A 48 6.89 -11.81 -9.53
C ILE A 48 7.03 -11.54 -8.04
N ARG A 49 6.64 -10.33 -7.62
CA ARG A 49 6.50 -9.95 -6.22
C ARG A 49 5.02 -9.86 -5.88
N ASN A 50 4.57 -10.67 -4.95
CA ASN A 50 3.17 -10.67 -4.52
C ASN A 50 3.05 -10.52 -3.01
N GLY A 51 1.88 -10.11 -2.59
CA GLY A 51 1.56 -9.98 -1.18
C GLY A 51 0.21 -9.31 -1.01
N LYS A 52 -0.02 -8.83 0.20
CA LYS A 52 -1.29 -8.22 0.59
C LYS A 52 -1.06 -6.78 1.02
N ILE A 53 -1.85 -5.89 0.45
CA ILE A 53 -1.92 -4.49 0.90
C ILE A 53 -3.17 -4.35 1.75
N GLN A 54 -2.99 -3.79 2.95
CA GLN A 54 -4.07 -3.41 3.84
C GLN A 54 -4.14 -1.88 3.90
N ALA A 55 -5.32 -1.35 3.57
CA ALA A 55 -5.67 0.04 3.78
C ALA A 55 -6.54 0.12 5.04
N GLU A 56 -6.06 0.81 6.07
CA GLU A 56 -6.81 1.02 7.31
C GLU A 56 -7.92 2.08 7.13
N ARG A 57 -9.00 1.98 7.92
CA ARG A 57 -10.10 2.94 7.90
C ARG A 57 -9.64 4.32 8.40
N PRO A 58 -10.12 5.44 7.82
CA PRO A 58 -9.90 6.75 8.41
C PRO A 58 -10.55 6.81 9.80
N GLN A 59 -9.88 7.46 10.74
CA GLN A 59 -10.35 7.59 12.12
C GLN A 59 -10.55 9.06 12.49
N ILE A 60 -11.73 9.36 13.02
CA ILE A 60 -11.97 10.61 13.75
C ILE A 60 -11.37 10.40 15.13
N VAL A 61 -10.35 11.19 15.45
CA VAL A 61 -9.70 11.14 16.76
C VAL A 61 -10.02 12.42 17.51
N THR A 62 -10.23 12.30 18.82
CA THR A 62 -10.33 13.48 19.66
C THR A 62 -8.95 14.15 19.75
N PRO A 63 -8.88 15.48 19.92
CA PRO A 63 -7.64 16.21 20.12
C PRO A 63 -6.79 15.61 21.24
N GLU A 64 -7.43 15.13 22.31
CA GLU A 64 -6.76 14.45 23.43
C GLU A 64 -6.03 13.19 22.99
N HIS A 65 -6.69 12.32 22.23
CA HIS A 65 -6.11 11.08 21.75
C HIS A 65 -5.01 11.32 20.71
N TYR A 66 -5.19 12.36 19.88
CA TYR A 66 -4.18 12.77 18.88
C TYR A 66 -2.91 13.32 19.54
N CYS A 67 -3.05 14.20 20.54
CA CYS A 67 -1.90 14.76 21.26
C CYS A 67 -1.16 13.69 22.06
N ARG A 68 -1.88 12.76 22.70
CA ARG A 68 -1.25 11.62 23.40
C ARG A 68 -0.40 10.77 22.45
N LEU A 69 -0.86 10.49 21.24
CA LEU A 69 -0.08 9.75 20.22
C LEU A 69 1.17 10.52 19.77
N LEU A 70 1.06 11.84 19.57
CA LEU A 70 2.20 12.67 19.15
C LEU A 70 3.27 12.83 20.24
N LEU A 71 2.85 12.82 21.50
CA LEU A 71 3.71 13.05 22.66
C LEU A 71 4.11 11.75 23.36
N GLU A 72 3.76 10.60 22.77
CA GLU A 72 4.18 9.29 23.25
C GLU A 72 5.72 9.21 23.22
N GLY A 73 6.35 9.09 24.39
CA GLY A 73 7.81 9.12 24.55
C GLY A 73 8.42 10.47 24.92
N PHE A 74 7.61 11.53 25.05
CA PHE A 74 8.04 12.84 25.58
C PHE A 74 7.62 12.97 27.06
N GLY A 75 8.56 13.38 27.93
CA GLY A 75 8.33 13.48 29.38
C GLY A 75 7.39 14.61 29.82
N ASP A 76 7.25 14.78 31.14
CA ASP A 76 6.23 15.59 31.86
C ASP A 76 5.90 17.00 31.32
N LYS A 77 6.82 17.66 30.62
CA LYS A 77 6.56 18.96 29.97
C LYS A 77 5.52 18.86 28.85
N ALA A 78 5.47 17.73 28.16
CA ALA A 78 4.52 17.44 27.11
C ALA A 78 3.09 17.26 27.66
N GLU A 79 2.93 16.64 28.83
CA GLU A 79 1.63 16.47 29.48
C GLU A 79 0.97 17.82 29.80
N ARG A 80 1.74 18.80 30.29
CA ARG A 80 1.22 20.15 30.57
C ARG A 80 0.67 20.85 29.32
N TYR A 81 1.23 20.58 28.15
CA TYR A 81 0.73 21.12 26.88
C TYR A 81 -0.59 20.45 26.47
N VAL A 82 -0.75 19.15 26.71
CA VAL A 82 -2.02 18.43 26.49
C VAL A 82 -3.14 18.99 27.37
N ASP A 83 -2.85 19.25 28.64
CA ASP A 83 -3.85 19.79 29.57
C ASP A 83 -4.29 21.22 29.20
N GLN A 84 -3.39 22.06 28.71
CA GLN A 84 -3.76 23.38 28.18
C GLN A 84 -4.63 23.29 26.91
N LEU A 85 -4.36 22.30 26.05
CA LEU A 85 -5.18 22.01 24.86
C LEU A 85 -6.57 21.51 25.25
N ARG A 86 -6.69 20.70 26.31
CA ARG A 86 -7.98 20.21 26.82
C ARG A 86 -8.93 21.32 27.24
N GLU A 87 -8.42 22.38 27.87
CA GLU A 87 -9.25 23.51 28.30
C GLU A 87 -9.87 24.26 27.11
N HIS A 88 -9.18 24.30 25.96
CA HIS A 88 -9.60 25.07 24.79
C HIS A 88 -10.27 24.23 23.70
N ALA A 89 -10.06 22.90 23.67
CA ALA A 89 -10.42 22.03 22.54
C ALA A 89 -11.59 21.07 22.81
N ARG A 90 -12.37 21.23 23.89
CA ARG A 90 -13.45 20.30 24.31
C ARG A 90 -14.46 19.91 23.21
N ASN A 91 -14.60 20.71 22.15
CA ASN A 91 -15.52 20.46 21.02
C ASN A 91 -14.82 20.30 19.67
N ILE A 92 -13.49 20.21 19.63
CA ILE A 92 -12.75 20.02 18.38
C ILE A 92 -12.63 18.52 18.14
N ALA A 93 -12.88 18.06 16.92
CA ALA A 93 -12.55 16.71 16.48
C ALA A 93 -11.50 16.82 15.37
N VAL A 94 -10.43 16.03 15.47
CA VAL A 94 -9.38 16.00 14.45
C VAL A 94 -9.64 14.81 13.54
N LEU A 95 -9.95 15.07 12.28
CA LEU A 95 -10.03 14.01 11.28
C LEU A 95 -8.60 13.62 10.86
N ARG A 96 -8.11 12.46 11.31
CA ARG A 96 -6.90 11.87 10.76
C ARG A 96 -7.29 11.17 9.46
N TYR A 97 -7.17 11.88 8.35
CA TYR A 97 -7.32 11.30 7.02
C TYR A 97 -5.93 10.91 6.49
N GLY A 98 -5.65 9.61 6.45
CA GLY A 98 -4.41 9.08 5.88
C GLY A 98 -4.56 7.59 5.61
N PHE A 99 -4.32 7.18 4.36
CA PHE A 99 -4.24 5.77 4.01
C PHE A 99 -2.93 5.20 4.56
N GLN A 100 -2.99 4.48 5.67
CA GLN A 100 -1.85 3.70 6.12
C GLN A 100 -1.86 2.38 5.34
N PHE A 101 -0.93 2.26 4.40
CA PHE A 101 -0.70 1.02 3.67
C PHE A 101 0.25 0.14 4.46
N ARG A 102 -0.19 -1.07 4.79
CA ARG A 102 0.69 -2.14 5.29
C ARG A 102 0.85 -3.19 4.20
N LYS A 103 2.10 -3.52 3.87
CA LYS A 103 2.45 -4.66 3.01
C LYS A 103 2.69 -5.86 3.92
N THR A 104 1.90 -6.92 3.78
CA THR A 104 2.08 -8.19 4.49
C THR A 104 2.24 -9.32 3.49
N ASP A 105 2.73 -10.47 3.96
CA ASP A 105 2.81 -11.72 3.18
C ASP A 105 3.59 -11.56 1.87
N LEU A 106 4.67 -10.78 1.93
CA LEU A 106 5.55 -10.54 0.79
C LEU A 106 6.23 -11.85 0.37
N ASN A 107 6.02 -12.23 -0.88
CA ASN A 107 6.67 -13.36 -1.51
C ASN A 107 7.27 -12.89 -2.84
N GLU A 108 8.46 -13.41 -3.16
CA GLU A 108 9.16 -13.16 -4.40
C GLU A 108 9.51 -14.49 -5.05
N GLN A 109 9.19 -14.61 -6.34
CA GLN A 109 9.58 -15.75 -7.16
C GLN A 109 10.14 -15.26 -8.49
N THR A 110 11.18 -15.92 -8.98
CA THR A 110 11.75 -15.66 -10.30
C THR A 110 11.45 -16.85 -11.21
N LEU A 111 10.88 -16.59 -12.38
CA LEU A 111 10.55 -17.59 -13.39
C LEU A 111 11.40 -17.36 -14.65
N SER A 112 11.82 -18.45 -15.29
CA SER A 112 12.48 -18.41 -16.60
C SER A 112 11.44 -18.64 -17.69
N ASP A 113 10.78 -17.57 -18.13
CA ASP A 113 9.70 -17.57 -19.12
C ASP A 113 9.55 -16.16 -19.71
N SER A 114 8.74 -15.99 -20.75
CA SER A 114 8.41 -14.66 -21.29
C SER A 114 7.45 -13.91 -20.37
N ILE A 115 7.54 -12.57 -20.33
CA ILE A 115 6.62 -11.75 -19.53
C ILE A 115 5.16 -11.97 -19.89
N ASP A 116 4.84 -12.15 -21.16
CA ASP A 116 3.47 -12.43 -21.62
C ASP A 116 2.96 -13.77 -21.10
N THR A 117 3.79 -14.81 -21.11
CA THR A 117 3.41 -16.11 -20.52
C THR A 117 3.12 -15.97 -19.03
N VAL A 118 3.99 -15.25 -18.32
CA VAL A 118 3.87 -15.05 -16.88
C VAL A 118 2.61 -14.25 -16.53
N ILE A 119 2.37 -13.14 -17.22
CA ILE A 119 1.15 -12.33 -17.06
C ILE A 119 -0.11 -13.20 -17.25
N ASN A 120 -0.16 -13.99 -18.32
CA ASN A 120 -1.32 -14.84 -18.61
C ASN A 120 -1.50 -15.95 -17.57
N ARG A 121 -0.41 -16.55 -17.08
CA ARG A 121 -0.44 -17.55 -16.00
C ARG A 121 -0.95 -16.92 -14.70
N THR A 122 -0.45 -15.75 -14.33
CA THR A 122 -0.88 -15.03 -13.12
C THR A 122 -2.35 -14.61 -13.20
N ARG A 123 -2.82 -14.14 -14.36
CA ARG A 123 -4.24 -13.80 -14.57
C ARG A 123 -5.15 -15.01 -14.30
N ARG A 124 -4.85 -16.16 -14.93
CA ARG A 124 -5.59 -17.41 -14.70
C ARG A 124 -5.54 -17.86 -13.24
N GLN A 125 -4.41 -17.67 -12.57
CA GLN A 125 -4.29 -18.00 -11.16
C GLN A 125 -5.20 -17.14 -10.28
N VAL A 126 -5.28 -15.84 -10.53
CA VAL A 126 -6.16 -14.90 -9.81
C VAL A 126 -7.64 -15.25 -10.06
N GLU A 127 -8.00 -15.50 -11.32
CA GLU A 127 -9.36 -15.93 -11.71
C GLU A 127 -9.74 -17.24 -11.00
N ASN A 128 -8.85 -18.24 -11.00
CA ASN A 128 -9.10 -19.54 -10.36
C ASN A 128 -9.22 -19.46 -8.83
N LYS A 129 -8.51 -18.52 -8.20
CA LYS A 129 -8.61 -18.29 -6.74
C LYS A 129 -9.86 -17.52 -6.35
N ASN A 130 -10.59 -16.95 -7.32
CA ASN A 130 -11.78 -16.15 -7.10
C ASN A 130 -11.52 -14.98 -6.11
N GLU A 131 -10.40 -14.27 -6.33
CA GLU A 131 -9.94 -13.14 -5.50
C GLU A 131 -10.26 -11.81 -6.21
N PRO A 132 -11.49 -11.27 -6.12
CA PRO A 132 -11.92 -10.09 -6.89
C PRO A 132 -11.19 -8.79 -6.50
N LEU A 133 -10.58 -8.78 -5.31
CA LEU A 133 -9.74 -7.69 -4.81
C LEU A 133 -8.26 -7.98 -5.09
N SER A 134 -7.92 -8.32 -6.33
CA SER A 134 -6.55 -8.55 -6.77
C SER A 134 -6.13 -7.58 -7.87
N ALA A 135 -4.92 -7.05 -7.76
CA ALA A 135 -4.32 -6.20 -8.78
C ALA A 135 -3.10 -6.88 -9.40
N ILE A 136 -2.99 -6.86 -10.73
CA ILE A 136 -1.80 -7.30 -11.46
C ILE A 136 -1.18 -6.07 -12.14
N ILE A 137 0.07 -5.80 -11.82
CA ILE A 137 0.82 -4.63 -12.30
C ILE A 137 2.07 -5.15 -13.01
N GLN A 138 2.30 -4.68 -14.23
CA GLN A 138 3.57 -4.81 -14.91
C GLN A 138 4.40 -3.56 -14.60
N GLY A 139 5.61 -3.74 -14.09
CA GLY A 139 6.51 -2.63 -13.78
C GLY A 139 7.93 -2.94 -14.21
N VAL A 140 8.82 -1.99 -13.93
CA VAL A 140 10.26 -2.14 -14.11
C VAL A 140 10.88 -2.67 -12.81
N ASP A 141 11.92 -3.50 -12.95
CA ASP A 141 12.74 -3.91 -11.80
C ASP A 141 13.79 -2.82 -11.55
N ASP A 142 13.90 -2.36 -10.31
CA ASP A 142 14.80 -1.30 -9.82
C ASP A 142 15.40 -1.73 -8.48
#